data_AF-A0A1M5Z0M6-F1
#
_entry.id   AF-A0A1M5Z0M6-F1
#
_cell.length_a   1.000
_cell.length_b   1.000
_cell.length_c   1.000
_cell.angle_alpha   90.00
_cell.angle_beta   90.00
_cell.angle_gamma   90.00
#
_symmetry.space_group_name_H-M   'P 1'
#
loop_
_entity.id
_entity.type
_entity.pdbx_description
1 polymer ?
#
loop_
_entity_poly.entity_id
_entity_poly.type
_entity_poly.pdbx_seq_one_letter_code
_entity_poly.pdbx_strand_id
1 'polypeptide(L)'
;MNQSFAVWLLIGLSLVTANLPFIAERPFLVLPWTQKGEAAAPAWMQWLFSLLFFCLLAGWAYGAYTLIGGAFVVASDPGSVALFLAKIAGAALVAALLLAYPGWRNRARAVEKSFFARLLELLAFYGLVGIAGFAFETNMGNSFAQTWEFYAVTFSLFLVLAYPGFVYRYLLRRRKR
;
A
#
# COMPACT_ATOMS: atom_id res chain seq x y z
N MET A 1 20.79 -10.49 2.08
CA MET A 1 20.29 -9.78 0.89
C MET A 1 21.20 -8.59 0.59
N ASN A 2 21.49 -8.28 -0.69
CA ASN A 2 22.31 -7.09 -1.00
C ASN A 2 21.48 -5.82 -0.77
N GLN A 3 22.02 -4.83 -0.07
CA GLN A 3 21.39 -3.54 0.22
C GLN A 3 20.85 -2.88 -1.04
N SER A 4 21.65 -2.89 -2.11
CA SER A 4 21.29 -2.27 -3.38
C SER A 4 20.02 -2.88 -3.97
N PHE A 5 19.85 -4.21 -3.85
CA PHE A 5 18.66 -4.89 -4.36
C PHE A 5 17.40 -4.49 -3.58
N ALA A 6 17.48 -4.47 -2.24
CA ALA A 6 16.36 -4.07 -1.39
C ALA A 6 15.92 -2.62 -1.68
N VAL A 7 16.88 -1.72 -1.87
CA VAL A 7 16.61 -0.31 -2.22
C VAL A 7 15.90 -0.21 -3.57
N TRP A 8 16.40 -0.85 -4.62
CA TRP A 8 15.76 -0.83 -5.94
C TRP A 8 14.37 -1.46 -5.93
N LEU A 9 14.19 -2.55 -5.17
CA LEU A 9 12.88 -3.19 -5.02
C LEU A 9 11.89 -2.27 -4.30
N LEU A 10 12.29 -1.58 -3.24
CA LEU A 10 11.45 -0.58 -2.56
C LEU A 10 11.13 0.61 -3.45
N ILE A 11 12.09 1.13 -4.21
CA ILE A 11 11.86 2.23 -5.15
C ILE A 11 10.85 1.80 -6.21
N GLY A 12 11.03 0.62 -6.81
CA GLY A 12 10.11 0.07 -7.81
C GLY A 12 8.71 -0.15 -7.24
N LEU A 13 8.61 -0.73 -6.04
CA LEU A 13 7.35 -0.90 -5.32
C LEU A 13 6.68 0.44 -5.05
N SER A 14 7.44 1.44 -4.59
CA SER A 14 6.94 2.79 -4.30
C SER A 14 6.40 3.46 -5.56
N LEU A 15 7.11 3.35 -6.68
CA LEU A 15 6.65 3.90 -7.96
C LEU A 15 5.31 3.30 -8.38
N VAL A 16 5.14 1.98 -8.23
CA VAL A 16 3.87 1.32 -8.59
C VAL A 16 2.76 1.73 -7.63
N THR A 17 2.97 1.60 -6.32
CA THR A 17 1.93 1.83 -5.31
C THR A 17 1.54 3.30 -5.16
N ALA A 18 2.46 4.24 -5.37
CA ALA A 18 2.17 5.67 -5.36
C ALA A 18 1.20 6.08 -6.49
N ASN A 19 1.25 5.38 -7.63
CA ASN A 19 0.42 5.70 -8.80
C ASN A 19 -0.92 4.93 -8.83
N LEU A 20 -1.03 3.80 -8.14
CA LEU A 20 -2.24 2.96 -8.08
C LEU A 20 -3.52 3.72 -7.69
N PRO A 21 -3.54 4.58 -6.64
CA PRO A 21 -4.75 5.32 -6.23
C PRO A 21 -5.35 6.19 -7.34
N PHE A 22 -4.50 6.73 -8.20
CA PHE A 22 -4.91 7.65 -9.27
C PHE A 22 -5.30 6.90 -10.54
N ILE A 23 -4.56 5.87 -10.91
CA ILE A 23 -4.84 5.09 -12.13
C ILE A 23 -6.12 4.25 -11.93
N ALA A 24 -6.28 3.60 -10.77
CA ALA A 24 -7.43 2.75 -10.51
C ALA A 24 -8.67 3.58 -10.14
N GLU A 25 -9.80 3.25 -10.77
CA GLU A 25 -11.10 3.86 -10.46
C GLU A 25 -11.75 3.23 -9.23
N ARG A 26 -11.35 2.03 -8.85
CA ARG A 26 -11.98 1.26 -7.76
C ARG A 26 -11.38 1.62 -6.40
N PRO A 27 -12.20 1.82 -5.36
CA PRO A 27 -11.71 2.12 -4.01
C PRO A 27 -10.86 0.97 -3.46
N PHE A 28 -9.72 1.32 -2.86
CA PHE A 28 -8.84 0.36 -2.19
C PHE A 28 -9.05 0.30 -0.67
N LEU A 29 -9.70 1.31 -0.10
CA LEU A 29 -9.99 1.39 1.33
C LEU A 29 -11.51 1.40 1.58
N VAL A 30 -11.92 0.74 2.66
CA VAL A 30 -13.26 0.92 3.23
C VAL A 30 -13.20 2.16 4.13
N LEU A 31 -13.83 3.25 3.69
CA LEU A 31 -13.89 4.49 4.46
C LEU A 31 -15.16 4.50 5.33
N PRO A 32 -15.16 5.21 6.47
CA PRO A 32 -16.32 5.27 7.37
C PRO A 32 -17.46 6.16 6.85
N TRP A 33 -17.30 6.80 5.68
CA TRP A 33 -18.34 7.58 5.01
C TRP A 33 -18.64 7.03 3.61
N THR A 34 -19.91 7.11 3.22
CA THR A 34 -20.40 6.73 1.89
C THR A 34 -19.75 7.58 0.80
N GLN A 35 -19.14 6.95 -0.21
CA GLN A 35 -18.68 7.64 -1.41
C GLN A 35 -19.81 7.82 -2.43
N LYS A 36 -19.66 8.76 -3.37
CA LYS A 36 -20.66 8.98 -4.43
C LYS A 36 -20.79 7.72 -5.29
N GLY A 37 -22.00 7.17 -5.39
CA GLY A 37 -22.31 5.93 -6.11
C GLY A 37 -22.27 4.65 -5.26
N GLU A 38 -21.90 4.75 -3.98
CA GLU A 38 -21.89 3.62 -3.05
C GLU A 38 -23.28 3.41 -2.41
N ALA A 39 -23.57 2.18 -1.95
CA ALA A 39 -24.82 1.92 -1.23
C ALA A 39 -24.84 2.68 0.10
N ALA A 40 -25.88 3.48 0.31
CA ALA A 40 -26.13 4.09 1.60
C ALA A 40 -26.34 2.96 2.63
N ALA A 41 -25.38 2.80 3.53
CA ALA A 41 -25.46 1.92 4.68
C ALA A 41 -25.54 2.79 5.94
N PRO A 42 -26.13 2.29 7.03
CA PRO A 42 -26.16 3.04 8.28
C PRO A 42 -24.73 3.32 8.76
N ALA A 43 -24.51 4.55 9.25
CA ALA A 43 -23.16 5.05 9.56
C ALA A 43 -22.38 4.15 10.53
N TRP A 44 -23.03 3.64 11.59
CA TRP A 44 -22.39 2.75 12.56
C TRP A 44 -21.83 1.46 11.93
N MET A 45 -22.51 0.94 10.90
CA MET A 45 -22.10 -0.27 10.20
C MET A 45 -20.92 0.02 9.26
N GLN A 46 -20.86 1.21 8.65
CA GLN A 46 -19.71 1.68 7.86
C GLN A 46 -18.48 1.86 8.74
N TRP A 47 -18.63 2.46 9.91
CA TRP A 47 -17.58 2.57 10.91
C TRP A 47 -17.07 1.20 11.37
N LEU A 48 -17.97 0.26 11.66
CA LEU A 48 -17.60 -1.10 12.05
C LEU A 48 -16.81 -1.81 10.94
N PHE A 49 -17.29 -1.75 9.69
CA PHE A 49 -16.56 -2.36 8.56
C PHE A 49 -15.24 -1.68 8.27
N SER A 50 -15.17 -0.35 8.35
CA SER A 50 -13.94 0.41 8.20
C SER A 50 -12.93 -0.01 9.27
N LEU A 51 -13.35 -0.03 10.54
CA LEU A 51 -12.50 -0.42 11.66
C LEU A 51 -11.99 -1.86 11.49
N LEU A 52 -12.89 -2.80 11.19
CA LEU A 52 -12.52 -4.20 10.93
C LEU A 52 -11.52 -4.30 9.77
N PHE A 53 -11.75 -3.56 8.68
CA PHE A 53 -10.85 -3.54 7.53
C PHE A 53 -9.46 -3.00 7.89
N PHE A 54 -9.37 -1.88 8.60
CA PHE A 54 -8.10 -1.32 9.04
C PHE A 54 -7.39 -2.24 10.05
N CYS A 55 -8.12 -2.88 10.96
CA CYS A 55 -7.57 -3.89 11.87
C CYS A 55 -7.01 -5.09 11.12
N LEU A 56 -7.73 -5.62 10.11
CA LEU A 56 -7.24 -6.70 9.27
C LEU A 56 -6.02 -6.27 8.44
N LEU A 57 -6.04 -5.07 7.88
CA LEU A 57 -4.93 -4.54 7.09
C LEU A 57 -3.69 -4.34 7.96
N ALA A 58 -3.85 -3.79 9.17
CA ALA A 58 -2.76 -3.60 10.13
C ALA A 58 -2.23 -4.94 10.66
N GLY A 59 -3.12 -5.88 11.00
CA GLY A 59 -2.75 -7.22 11.43
C GLY A 59 -1.99 -7.98 10.32
N TRP A 60 -2.46 -7.85 9.07
CA TRP A 60 -1.77 -8.39 7.91
C TRP A 60 -0.39 -7.74 7.71
N ALA A 61 -0.30 -6.41 7.76
CA ALA A 61 0.96 -5.70 7.59
C ALA A 61 1.97 -6.05 8.69
N TYR A 62 1.53 -6.19 9.93
CA TYR A 62 2.35 -6.68 11.04
C TYR A 62 2.81 -8.13 10.82
N GLY A 63 1.92 -9.02 10.37
CA GLY A 63 2.28 -10.39 10.00
C GLY A 63 3.29 -10.45 8.86
N ALA A 64 3.11 -9.62 7.82
CA ALA A 64 4.06 -9.51 6.72
C ALA A 64 5.43 -9.00 7.21
N TYR A 65 5.45 -8.00 8.10
CA TYR A 65 6.66 -7.49 8.72
C TYR A 65 7.42 -8.57 9.48
N THR A 66 6.74 -9.38 10.31
CA THR A 66 7.41 -10.46 11.05
C THR A 66 7.88 -11.59 10.15
N LEU A 67 7.09 -11.96 9.13
CA LEU A 67 7.43 -13.01 8.17
C LEU A 67 8.64 -12.67 7.28
N ILE A 68 8.76 -11.39 6.88
CA ILE A 68 9.85 -10.90 6.03
C ILE A 68 11.07 -10.53 6.89
N GLY A 69 10.86 -9.81 8.00
CA GLY A 69 11.93 -9.37 8.90
C GLY A 69 12.64 -10.53 9.59
N GLY A 70 11.91 -11.59 9.96
CA GLY A 70 12.47 -12.80 10.57
C GLY A 70 13.02 -13.83 9.58
N ALA A 71 12.97 -13.58 8.27
CA ALA A 71 13.42 -14.55 7.28
C ALA A 71 14.96 -14.57 7.17
N PHE A 72 15.60 -15.64 7.60
CA PHE A 72 17.05 -15.77 7.40
C PHE A 72 17.37 -16.01 5.91
N VAL A 73 18.11 -15.09 5.28
CA VAL A 73 18.47 -15.16 3.85
C VAL A 73 19.98 -15.40 3.71
N VAL A 74 20.35 -16.59 3.28
CA VAL A 74 21.73 -16.95 2.98
C VAL A 74 22.00 -16.65 1.51
N ALA A 75 22.69 -15.55 1.23
CA ALA A 75 22.88 -15.07 -0.15
C ALA A 75 23.60 -16.08 -1.08
N SER A 76 24.34 -17.04 -0.52
CA SER A 76 25.02 -18.10 -1.27
C SER A 76 24.13 -19.31 -1.59
N ASP A 77 22.92 -19.39 -1.05
CA ASP A 77 21.95 -20.46 -1.35
C ASP A 77 20.76 -19.90 -2.16
N PRO A 78 20.65 -20.25 -3.46
CA PRO A 78 19.52 -19.85 -4.30
C PRO A 78 18.16 -20.26 -3.74
N GLY A 79 18.07 -21.37 -3.00
CA GLY A 79 16.83 -21.83 -2.38
C GLY A 79 16.30 -20.86 -1.34
N SER A 80 17.17 -20.38 -0.45
CA SER A 80 16.81 -19.39 0.57
C SER A 80 16.36 -18.05 -0.04
N VAL A 81 16.99 -17.60 -1.14
CA VAL A 81 16.59 -16.38 -1.86
C VAL A 81 15.23 -16.55 -2.54
N ALA A 82 14.99 -17.70 -3.18
CA ALA A 82 13.71 -18.01 -3.81
C ALA A 82 12.56 -18.04 -2.80
N LEU A 83 12.76 -18.66 -1.63
CA LEU A 83 11.77 -18.67 -0.55
C LEU A 83 11.51 -17.27 0.01
N PHE A 84 12.53 -16.43 0.12
CA PHE A 84 12.38 -15.04 0.54
C PHE A 84 11.56 -14.22 -0.45
N LEU A 85 11.86 -14.32 -1.76
CA LEU A 85 11.06 -13.68 -2.80
C LEU A 85 9.63 -14.22 -2.84
N ALA A 86 9.44 -15.53 -2.63
CA ALA A 86 8.11 -16.14 -2.54
C ALA A 86 7.31 -15.61 -1.35
N LYS A 87 7.94 -15.39 -0.18
CA LYS A 87 7.31 -14.74 0.98
C LYS A 87 6.90 -13.31 0.67
N ILE A 88 7.76 -12.51 0.03
CA ILE A 88 7.43 -11.13 -0.38
C ILE A 88 6.27 -11.14 -1.37
N ALA A 89 6.35 -11.98 -2.41
CA ALA A 89 5.32 -12.06 -3.44
C ALA A 89 3.98 -12.54 -2.87
N GLY A 90 4.00 -13.57 -2.03
CA GLY A 90 2.82 -14.04 -1.30
C GLY A 90 2.25 -12.94 -0.41
N ALA A 91 3.12 -12.19 0.27
CA ALA A 91 2.65 -11.15 1.16
C ALA A 91 2.03 -9.95 0.42
N ALA A 92 2.66 -9.56 -0.70
CA ALA A 92 2.13 -8.56 -1.60
C ALA A 92 0.82 -9.01 -2.25
N LEU A 93 0.67 -10.29 -2.58
CA LEU A 93 -0.56 -10.85 -3.13
C LEU A 93 -1.70 -10.76 -2.12
N VAL A 94 -1.49 -11.16 -0.86
CA VAL A 94 -2.52 -11.05 0.17
C VAL A 94 -2.87 -9.58 0.44
N ALA A 95 -1.88 -8.69 0.50
CA ALA A 95 -2.14 -7.25 0.61
C ALA A 95 -2.98 -6.74 -0.58
N ALA A 96 -2.66 -7.16 -1.80
CA ALA A 96 -3.41 -6.80 -3.00
C ALA A 96 -4.84 -7.35 -2.98
N LEU A 97 -5.06 -8.57 -2.49
CA LEU A 97 -6.40 -9.15 -2.33
C LEU A 97 -7.22 -8.40 -1.27
N LEU A 98 -6.61 -8.08 -0.13
CA LEU A 98 -7.24 -7.28 0.92
C LEU A 98 -7.62 -5.89 0.40
N LEU A 99 -6.71 -5.20 -0.30
CA LEU A 99 -6.97 -3.89 -0.89
C LEU A 99 -7.93 -3.96 -2.10
N ALA A 100 -8.04 -5.10 -2.78
CA ALA A 100 -8.99 -5.29 -3.88
C ALA A 100 -10.41 -5.62 -3.37
N TYR A 101 -10.57 -6.07 -2.13
CA TYR A 101 -11.85 -6.43 -1.53
C TYR A 101 -12.90 -5.31 -1.63
N PRO A 102 -12.61 -4.03 -1.29
CA PRO A 102 -13.59 -2.94 -1.38
C PRO A 102 -14.02 -2.67 -2.84
N GLY A 103 -13.07 -2.78 -3.78
CA GLY A 103 -13.33 -2.66 -5.21
C GLY A 103 -14.18 -3.81 -5.77
N TRP A 104 -14.10 -5.00 -5.18
CA TRP A 104 -14.95 -6.13 -5.57
C TRP A 104 -16.36 -6.02 -4.98
N ARG A 105 -16.49 -5.59 -3.71
CA ARG A 105 -17.78 -5.33 -3.07
C ARG A 105 -18.65 -4.38 -3.90
N ASN A 106 -18.05 -3.37 -4.51
CA ASN A 106 -18.74 -2.35 -5.29
C ASN A 106 -18.65 -2.58 -6.82
N ARG A 107 -18.36 -3.80 -7.30
CA ARG A 107 -18.11 -4.09 -8.73
C ARG A 107 -19.28 -3.71 -9.65
N ALA A 108 -20.52 -3.75 -9.16
CA ALA A 108 -21.71 -3.41 -9.94
C ALA A 108 -22.00 -1.89 -10.01
N ARG A 109 -21.21 -1.04 -9.34
CA ARG A 109 -21.49 0.40 -9.21
C ARG A 109 -20.27 1.23 -9.58
N ALA A 110 -20.50 2.31 -10.33
CA ALA A 110 -19.48 3.31 -10.60
C ALA A 110 -19.31 4.21 -9.36
N VAL A 111 -18.36 3.89 -8.50
CA VAL A 111 -18.03 4.70 -7.32
C VAL A 111 -17.07 5.82 -7.73
N GLU A 112 -17.48 7.07 -7.58
CA GLU A 112 -16.61 8.22 -7.81
C GLU A 112 -15.77 8.52 -6.56
N LYS A 113 -14.48 8.18 -6.63
CA LYS A 113 -13.52 8.54 -5.58
C LYS A 113 -13.41 10.05 -5.42
N SER A 114 -13.60 10.55 -4.20
CA SER A 114 -13.27 11.93 -3.86
C SER A 114 -11.75 12.16 -3.84
N PHE A 115 -11.35 13.42 -3.89
CA PHE A 115 -9.94 13.80 -3.73
C PHE A 115 -9.38 13.29 -2.40
N PHE A 116 -10.13 13.47 -1.30
CA PHE A 116 -9.73 13.01 0.03
C PHE A 116 -9.62 11.48 0.13
N ALA A 117 -10.51 10.73 -0.53
CA ALA A 117 -10.41 9.27 -0.57
C ALA A 117 -9.09 8.81 -1.22
N ARG A 118 -8.67 9.46 -2.31
CA ARG A 118 -7.37 9.16 -2.96
C ARG A 118 -6.18 9.55 -2.09
N LEU A 119 -6.26 10.67 -1.36
CA LEU A 119 -5.22 11.08 -0.44
C LEU A 119 -5.05 10.06 0.71
N LEU A 120 -6.16 9.55 1.26
CA LEU A 120 -6.11 8.50 2.28
C LEU A 120 -5.59 7.17 1.73
N GLU A 121 -5.98 6.80 0.50
CA GLU A 121 -5.40 5.64 -0.19
C GLU A 121 -3.89 5.80 -0.35
N LEU A 122 -3.42 6.97 -0.75
CA LEU A 122 -1.99 7.27 -0.89
C LEU A 122 -1.25 7.15 0.44
N LEU A 123 -1.82 7.69 1.52
CA LEU A 123 -1.26 7.56 2.87
C LEU A 123 -1.21 6.10 3.34
N ALA A 124 -2.24 5.31 3.04
CA ALA A 124 -2.24 3.88 3.36
C ALA A 124 -1.15 3.12 2.58
N PHE A 125 -0.98 3.39 1.28
CA PHE A 125 0.09 2.79 0.49
C PHE A 125 1.48 3.22 0.98
N TYR A 126 1.66 4.49 1.37
CA TYR A 126 2.89 4.95 1.99
C TYR A 126 3.20 4.16 3.28
N GLY A 127 2.21 3.97 4.15
CA GLY A 127 2.36 3.15 5.36
C GLY A 127 2.75 1.70 5.06
N LEU A 128 2.10 1.06 4.09
CA LEU A 128 2.41 -0.31 3.69
C LEU A 128 3.83 -0.45 3.12
N VAL A 129 4.26 0.49 2.27
CA VAL A 129 5.63 0.52 1.74
C VAL A 129 6.63 0.78 2.86
N GLY A 130 6.33 1.68 3.79
CA GLY A 130 7.15 1.95 4.96
C GLY A 130 7.35 0.69 5.81
N ILE A 131 6.29 -0.06 6.09
CA ILE A 131 6.35 -1.34 6.80
C ILE A 131 7.21 -2.37 6.05
N ALA A 132 7.10 -2.43 4.72
CA ALA A 132 7.97 -3.29 3.91
C ALA A 132 9.44 -2.85 3.99
N GLY A 133 9.70 -1.54 4.02
CA GLY A 133 11.03 -0.98 4.21
C GLY A 133 11.64 -1.36 5.55
N PHE A 134 10.88 -1.21 6.64
CA PHE A 134 11.30 -1.66 7.97
C PHE A 134 11.55 -3.16 8.03
N ALA A 135 10.71 -3.96 7.38
CA ALA A 135 10.91 -5.41 7.32
C ALA A 135 12.25 -5.78 6.65
N PHE A 136 12.65 -5.06 5.60
CA PHE A 136 13.96 -5.24 4.98
C PHE A 136 15.09 -4.75 5.87
N GLU A 137 14.93 -3.64 6.59
CA GLU A 137 15.94 -3.12 7.50
C GLU A 137 16.21 -4.09 8.66
N THR A 138 15.17 -4.68 9.25
CA THR A 138 15.29 -5.73 10.28
C THR A 138 16.04 -6.95 9.74
N ASN A 139 15.78 -7.34 8.49
CA ASN A 139 16.48 -8.45 7.84
C ASN A 139 17.99 -8.21 7.68
N MET A 140 18.40 -6.95 7.56
CA MET A 140 19.80 -6.55 7.36
C MET A 140 20.55 -6.35 8.70
N GLY A 141 19.87 -6.51 9.84
CA GLY A 141 20.50 -6.58 11.16
C GLY A 141 20.97 -5.24 11.75
N ASN A 142 20.64 -4.11 11.11
CA ASN A 142 21.10 -2.79 11.53
C ASN A 142 19.98 -1.75 11.46
N SER A 143 19.04 -1.85 12.41
CA SER A 143 17.95 -0.88 12.55
C SER A 143 18.43 0.35 13.29
N PHE A 144 18.57 1.47 12.59
CA PHE A 144 18.88 2.75 13.22
C PHE A 144 17.61 3.46 13.65
N ALA A 145 17.67 4.18 14.78
CA ALA A 145 16.57 5.04 15.19
C ALA A 145 16.43 6.20 14.19
N GLN A 146 15.38 6.14 13.37
CA GLN A 146 15.07 7.18 12.38
C GLN A 146 14.38 8.37 13.05
N THR A 147 14.77 9.58 12.68
CA THR A 147 14.17 10.81 13.19
C THR A 147 12.94 11.22 12.36
N TRP A 148 12.19 12.22 12.82
CA TRP A 148 10.97 12.67 12.12
C TRP A 148 11.26 13.20 10.70
N GLU A 149 12.46 13.76 10.48
CA GLU A 149 12.92 14.26 9.19
C GLU A 149 12.98 13.15 8.13
N PHE A 150 13.39 11.93 8.53
CA PHE A 150 13.44 10.79 7.61
C PHE A 150 12.04 10.50 7.04
N TYR A 151 11.03 10.46 7.90
CA TYR A 151 9.64 10.22 7.48
C TYR A 151 9.09 11.37 6.64
N ALA A 152 9.48 12.61 6.92
CA ALA A 152 9.08 13.75 6.09
C ALA A 152 9.67 13.65 4.68
N VAL A 153 10.97 13.34 4.57
CA VAL A 153 11.66 13.22 3.28
C VAL A 153 11.13 12.04 2.48
N THR A 154 10.97 10.86 3.09
CA THR A 154 10.46 9.68 2.39
C THR A 154 9.01 9.87 1.94
N PHE A 155 8.18 10.54 2.74
CA PHE A 155 6.84 10.92 2.34
C PHE A 155 6.85 11.91 1.17
N SER A 156 7.68 12.95 1.20
CA SER A 156 7.81 13.89 0.08
C SER A 156 8.28 13.20 -1.20
N LEU A 157 9.24 12.28 -1.12
CA LEU A 157 9.68 11.47 -2.28
C LEU A 157 8.54 10.60 -2.80
N PHE A 158 7.75 9.98 -1.92
CA PHE A 158 6.59 9.19 -2.31
C PHE A 158 5.53 10.03 -3.03
N LEU A 159 5.28 11.26 -2.57
CA LEU A 159 4.40 12.21 -3.26
C LEU A 159 4.91 12.59 -4.65
N VAL A 160 6.22 12.78 -4.81
CA VAL A 160 6.84 13.05 -6.13
C VAL A 160 6.64 11.85 -7.06
N LEU A 161 6.83 10.63 -6.56
CA LEU A 161 6.58 9.40 -7.34
C LEU A 161 5.10 9.24 -7.73
N ALA A 162 4.17 9.78 -6.94
CA ALA A 162 2.73 9.78 -7.21
C ALA A 162 2.30 10.79 -8.28
N TYR A 163 3.17 11.76 -8.60
CA TYR A 163 2.86 12.87 -9.50
C TYR A 163 2.39 12.44 -10.91
N PRO A 164 3.00 11.45 -11.59
CA PRO A 164 2.55 11.02 -12.92
C PRO A 164 1.10 10.56 -12.94
N GLY A 165 0.68 9.75 -11.96
CA GLY A 165 -0.69 9.28 -11.80
C GLY A 165 -1.65 10.42 -11.49
N PHE A 166 -1.23 11.36 -10.65
CA PHE A 166 -1.99 12.59 -10.38
C PHE A 166 -2.23 13.39 -11.67
N VAL A 167 -1.18 13.71 -12.43
CA VAL A 167 -1.27 14.44 -13.70
C VAL A 167 -2.18 13.71 -14.69
N TYR A 168 -1.97 12.40 -14.86
CA TYR A 168 -2.78 11.60 -15.76
C TYR A 168 -4.27 11.73 -15.48
N ARG A 169 -4.66 11.65 -14.20
CA ARG A 169 -6.09 11.71 -13.85
C ARG A 169 -6.68 13.11 -13.84
N TYR A 170 -5.98 14.09 -13.28
CA TYR A 170 -6.55 15.42 -13.07
C TYR A 170 -6.34 16.36 -14.26
N LEU A 171 -5.23 16.22 -14.99
CA LEU A 171 -4.88 17.12 -16.09
C LEU A 171 -5.14 16.50 -17.47
N LEU A 172 -4.77 15.23 -17.69
CA LEU A 172 -4.90 14.59 -19.01
C LEU A 172 -6.29 14.00 -19.24
N ARG A 173 -6.87 13.35 -18.23
CA ARG A 173 -8.19 12.74 -18.35
C ARG A 173 -9.28 13.82 -18.20
N ARG A 174 -9.46 14.60 -19.27
CA ARG A 174 -10.58 15.54 -19.40
C ARG A 174 -11.86 14.81 -19.01
N ARG A 175 -12.52 15.33 -17.97
CA ARG A 175 -13.89 14.98 -17.61
C ARG A 175 -14.73 15.26 -18.86
N LYS A 176 -15.06 14.22 -19.64
CA LYS A 176 -16.18 14.33 -20.59
C LYS A 176 -17.38 14.57 -19.68
N ARG A 177 -17.77 15.85 -19.58
CA ARG A 177 -19.05 16.25 -19.01
C ARG A 177 -20.16 15.57 -19.80
#